data_AF-A0A3G9JSC3-F1
#
_entry.id   AF-A0A3G9JSC3-F1
#
_cell.length_a   1.000
_cell.length_b   1.000
_cell.length_c   1.000
_cell.angle_alpha   90.00
_cell.angle_beta   90.00
_cell.angle_gamma   90.00
#
_symmetry.space_group_name_H-M   'P 1'
#
loop_
_entity.id
_entity.type
_entity.pdbx_description
1 polymer ?
#
loop_
_entity_poly.entity_id
_entity_poly.type
_entity_poly.pdbx_seq_one_letter_code
_entity_poly.pdbx_strand_id
1 'polypeptide(L)'
;MAIIKRTTKTIGIIYVYESKSYWDSEKEQARSKRNLIGKIDPETGKMIPNGKKGPQKKKENGSSTAEERLLAELARVKKENMDQHMLIVDLQKKIEALNNQNSKLAILES
;
A
#
# COMPACT_ATOMS: atom_id res chain seq x y z
N MET A 1 9.95 12.73 -31.85
CA MET A 1 10.13 11.66 -30.85
C MET A 1 8.91 10.74 -30.90
N ALA A 2 9.06 9.44 -30.67
CA ALA A 2 7.95 8.48 -30.78
C ALA A 2 7.94 7.49 -29.61
N ILE A 3 6.74 7.03 -29.20
CA ILE A 3 6.58 6.00 -28.16
C ILE A 3 6.41 4.64 -28.84
N ILE A 4 7.26 3.68 -28.50
CA ILE A 4 7.27 2.33 -29.09
C ILE A 4 6.93 1.32 -28.00
N LYS A 5 5.90 0.50 -28.25
CA LYS A 5 5.54 -0.63 -27.38
C LYS A 5 6.14 -1.90 -27.95
N ARG A 6 6.79 -2.70 -27.11
CA ARG A 6 7.37 -4.00 -27.48
C ARG A 6 6.92 -5.07 -26.51
N THR A 7 6.21 -6.06 -27.02
CA THR A 7 5.76 -7.22 -26.25
C THR A 7 6.82 -8.30 -26.25
N THR A 8 7.15 -8.82 -25.07
CA THR A 8 8.04 -9.97 -24.94
C THR A 8 7.23 -11.26 -25.05
N LYS A 9 7.57 -12.12 -26.03
CA LYS A 9 6.81 -13.35 -26.34
C LYS A 9 6.78 -14.38 -25.21
N THR A 10 7.76 -14.36 -24.31
CA THR A 10 7.92 -15.37 -23.26
C THR A 10 7.08 -15.09 -22.01
N ILE A 11 6.90 -13.82 -21.63
CA ILE A 11 6.26 -13.43 -20.35
C ILE A 11 5.02 -12.55 -20.59
N GLY A 12 4.75 -12.14 -21.85
CA GLY A 12 3.62 -11.28 -22.19
C GLY A 12 3.76 -9.81 -21.72
N ILE A 13 4.87 -9.44 -21.07
CA ILE A 13 5.10 -8.07 -20.59
C ILE A 13 5.33 -7.15 -21.79
N ILE A 14 4.61 -6.02 -21.80
CA ILE A 14 4.75 -4.96 -22.80
C ILE A 14 5.67 -3.88 -22.25
N TYR A 15 6.85 -3.74 -22.84
CA TYR A 15 7.77 -2.66 -22.52
C TYR A 15 7.50 -1.43 -23.40
N VAL A 16 7.63 -0.25 -22.82
CA VAL A 16 7.38 1.03 -23.48
C VAL A 16 8.68 1.81 -23.56
N TYR A 17 9.04 2.22 -24.78
CA TYR A 17 10.26 2.95 -25.09
C TYR A 17 9.95 4.33 -25.66
N GLU A 18 10.74 5.32 -25.28
CA GLU A 18 10.82 6.61 -25.95
C GLU A 18 11.93 6.56 -27.01
N SER A 19 11.60 6.84 -28.27
CA SER A 19 12.53 6.87 -29.38
C SER A 19 12.83 8.30 -29.82
N LYS A 20 14.11 8.65 -29.82
CA LYS A 20 14.65 9.93 -30.28
C LYS A 20 15.51 9.69 -31.52
N SER A 21 15.12 10.27 -32.66
CA SER A 21 15.94 10.26 -33.87
C SER A 21 16.94 11.41 -33.82
N TYR A 22 18.16 11.16 -34.29
CA TYR A 22 19.23 12.15 -34.39
C TYR A 22 20.03 11.90 -35.67
N TRP A 23 20.59 12.97 -36.23
CA TRP A 23 21.56 12.87 -37.32
C TRP A 23 22.93 12.55 -36.72
N ASP A 24 23.51 11.43 -37.13
CA ASP A 24 24.86 11.04 -36.72
C ASP A 24 25.84 11.58 -37.76
N SER A 25 26.52 12.69 -37.46
CA SER A 25 27.41 13.38 -38.40
C SER A 25 28.72 12.65 -38.64
N GLU A 26 29.14 11.75 -37.74
CA GLU A 26 30.34 10.91 -37.94
C GLU A 26 30.07 9.82 -38.98
N LYS A 27 28.82 9.33 -39.02
CA LYS A 27 28.40 8.24 -39.90
C LYS A 27 27.46 8.68 -41.03
N GLU A 28 27.26 9.99 -41.15
CA GLU A 28 26.41 10.67 -42.14
C GLU A 28 25.05 9.99 -42.38
N GLN A 29 24.39 9.53 -41.30
CA GLN A 29 23.13 8.81 -41.43
C GLN A 29 22.16 9.15 -40.28
N ALA A 30 20.87 9.07 -40.58
CA ALA A 30 19.82 9.19 -39.57
C ALA A 30 19.83 7.94 -38.66
N ARG A 31 20.00 8.15 -37.36
CA ARG A 31 19.93 7.10 -36.35
C ARG A 31 18.86 7.40 -35.32
N SER A 32 18.51 6.39 -34.53
CA SER A 32 17.59 6.54 -33.40
C SER A 32 18.12 5.86 -32.15
N LYS A 33 17.88 6.50 -31.00
CA LYS A 33 18.14 5.94 -29.67
C LYS A 33 16.82 5.67 -28.97
N ARG A 34 16.71 4.52 -28.32
CA ARG A 34 15.52 4.11 -27.54
C ARG A 34 15.85 4.09 -26.06
N ASN A 35 15.05 4.80 -25.27
CA ASN A 35 15.13 4.79 -23.81
C ASN A 35 13.93 4.04 -23.26
N LEU A 36 14.16 3.06 -22.39
CA LEU A 36 13.08 2.34 -21.72
C LEU A 36 12.42 3.29 -20.70
N ILE A 37 11.16 3.66 -20.94
CA ILE A 37 10.41 4.58 -20.07
C ILE A 37 9.49 3.83 -19.11
N GLY A 38 9.12 2.58 -19.40
CA GLY A 38 8.24 1.81 -18.52
C GLY A 38 7.85 0.45 -19.05
N LYS A 39 6.98 -0.22 -18.30
CA LYS A 39 6.27 -1.44 -18.70
C LYS A 39 4.77 -1.25 -18.50
N ILE A 40 3.94 -1.91 -19.28
CA ILE A 40 2.50 -1.96 -19.07
C ILE A 40 2.22 -3.12 -18.13
N ASP A 41 1.42 -2.86 -17.11
CA ASP A 41 0.87 -3.88 -16.24
C ASP A 41 -0.17 -4.71 -17.00
N PRO A 42 -0.01 -6.05 -17.11
CA PRO A 42 -0.95 -6.89 -17.82
C PRO A 42 -2.37 -6.88 -17.22
N GLU A 43 -2.51 -6.67 -15.91
CA GLU A 43 -3.83 -6.68 -15.25
C GLU A 43 -4.55 -5.35 -15.38
N THR A 44 -3.84 -4.24 -15.18
CA THR A 44 -4.46 -2.91 -15.15
C THR A 44 -4.40 -2.17 -16.48
N GLY A 45 -3.57 -2.62 -17.43
CA GLY A 45 -3.29 -1.92 -18.68
C GLY A 45 -2.61 -0.55 -18.50
N LYS A 46 -2.27 -0.17 -17.27
CA LYS A 46 -1.63 1.11 -16.95
C LYS A 46 -0.13 1.03 -17.17
N MET A 47 0.46 2.15 -17.58
CA MET A 47 1.90 2.25 -17.76
C MET A 47 2.58 2.47 -16.40
N ILE A 48 3.42 1.51 -16.00
CA ILE A 48 4.31 1.60 -14.86
C ILE A 48 5.65 2.19 -15.34
N PRO A 49 6.00 3.43 -14.96
CA PRO A 49 7.26 4.03 -15.36
C PRO A 49 8.43 3.26 -14.75
N ASN A 50 9.46 3.01 -15.56
CA ASN A 50 10.71 2.47 -15.06
C ASN A 50 11.45 3.67 -14.47
N GLY A 51 11.32 3.84 -13.15
CA GLY A 51 11.88 4.99 -12.44
C GLY A 51 13.32 5.24 -12.89
N LYS A 52 13.66 6.50 -13.19
CA LYS A 52 15.05 6.87 -13.48
C LYS A 52 15.89 6.32 -12.33
N LYS A 53 16.84 5.44 -12.62
CA LYS A 53 17.98 5.24 -11.73
C LYS A 53 18.74 6.56 -11.73
N GLY A 54 18.27 7.54 -10.95
CA GLY A 54 19.14 8.61 -10.46
C GLY A 54 20.31 7.97 -9.70
N PRO A 55 21.35 8.73 -9.33
CA PRO A 55 22.31 8.23 -8.36
C PRO A 55 21.48 7.64 -7.23
N GLN A 56 21.78 6.40 -6.84
CA GLN A 56 21.09 5.79 -5.72
C GLN A 56 21.16 6.85 -4.62
N LYS A 57 20.02 7.47 -4.29
CA LYS A 57 19.90 8.03 -2.96
C LYS A 57 20.24 6.81 -2.11
N LYS A 58 21.41 6.83 -1.47
CA LYS A 58 21.66 5.98 -0.32
C LYS A 58 20.32 5.97 0.38
N LYS A 59 19.74 4.79 0.60
CA LYS A 59 18.68 4.69 1.58
C LYS A 59 19.34 5.17 2.86
N GLU A 60 19.22 6.46 3.12
CA GLU A 60 19.57 7.07 4.37
C GLU A 60 18.58 6.40 5.31
N ASN A 61 19.12 5.44 6.06
CA ASN A 61 18.45 4.78 7.15
C ASN A 61 18.08 5.88 8.17
N GLY A 62 16.93 6.50 7.96
CA GLY A 62 16.49 7.69 8.69
C GLY A 62 14.99 7.98 8.54
N SER A 63 14.16 6.97 8.27
CA SER A 63 12.68 7.11 8.29
C SER A 63 12.02 6.45 9.52
N SER A 64 12.73 6.37 10.64
CA SER A 64 12.19 5.93 11.93
C SER A 64 11.43 7.06 12.64
N THR A 65 10.40 7.64 11.99
CA THR A 65 9.70 8.80 12.60
C THR A 65 8.22 8.93 12.27
N ALA A 66 7.75 8.43 11.13
CA ALA A 66 6.31 8.48 10.80
C ALA A 66 5.65 7.10 10.92
N GLU A 67 6.22 6.09 10.28
CA GLU A 67 5.69 4.71 10.31
C GLU A 67 5.77 4.10 11.71
N GLU A 68 6.84 4.38 12.45
CA GLU A 68 7.01 3.89 13.82
C GLU A 68 6.06 4.58 14.81
N ARG A 69 5.78 5.88 14.61
CA ARG A 69 4.73 6.60 15.35
C ARG A 69 3.34 6.05 15.03
N LEU A 70 3.08 5.77 13.76
CA LEU A 70 1.82 5.20 13.32
C LEU A 70 1.63 3.80 13.90
N LEU A 71 2.69 2.99 13.96
CA LEU A 71 2.67 1.65 14.54
C LEU A 71 2.46 1.71 16.07
N ALA A 72 3.12 2.64 16.76
CA ALA A 72 2.92 2.86 18.19
C ALA A 72 1.50 3.31 18.50
N GLU A 73 0.93 4.22 17.70
CA GLU A 73 -0.45 4.67 17.85
C GLU A 73 -1.44 3.54 17.60
N LEU A 74 -1.21 2.73 16.56
CA LEU A 74 -2.03 1.57 16.25
C LEU A 74 -2.01 0.52 17.37
N ALA A 75 -0.85 0.32 18.02
CA ALA A 75 -0.73 -0.55 19.19
C ALA A 75 -1.50 -0.01 20.41
N ARG A 76 -1.42 1.31 20.66
CA ARG A 76 -2.16 1.98 21.73
C ARG A 76 -3.67 1.85 21.54
N VAL A 77 -4.18 2.18 20.36
CA VAL A 77 -5.62 2.10 20.03
C VAL A 77 -6.13 0.66 20.14
N LYS A 78 -5.34 -0.33 19.72
CA LYS A 78 -5.70 -1.75 19.89
C LYS A 78 -5.85 -2.14 21.36
N LYS A 79 -4.93 -1.68 22.22
CA LYS A 79 -5.01 -1.95 23.66
C LYS A 79 -6.26 -1.31 24.27
N GLU A 80 -6.52 -0.04 23.95
CA GLU A 80 -7.71 0.66 24.42
C GLU A 80 -9.01 -0.04 24.01
N ASN A 81 -9.10 -0.49 22.75
CA ASN A 81 -10.25 -1.29 22.29
C ASN A 81 -10.40 -2.59 23.09
N MET A 82 -9.31 -3.29 23.40
CA MET A 82 -9.37 -4.51 24.23
C MET A 82 -9.87 -4.20 25.64
N ASP A 83 -9.37 -3.13 26.26
CA ASP A 83 -9.77 -2.71 27.60
C ASP A 83 -11.25 -2.30 27.63
N GLN A 84 -11.73 -1.57 26.60
CA GLN A 84 -13.14 -1.23 26.42
C GLN A 84 -14.01 -2.48 26.25
N HIS A 85 -13.57 -3.46 25.44
CA HIS A 85 -14.30 -4.73 25.29
C HIS A 85 -14.39 -5.49 26.61
N MET A 86 -13.32 -5.53 27.40
CA MET A 86 -13.33 -6.15 28.73
C MET A 86 -14.32 -5.46 29.68
N LEU A 87 -14.35 -4.13 29.68
CA LEU A 87 -15.31 -3.37 30.49
C LEU A 87 -16.76 -3.62 30.07
N ILE A 88 -17.03 -3.68 28.76
CA ILE A 88 -18.36 -4.00 28.24
C ILE A 88 -18.83 -5.36 28.75
N VAL A 89 -17.96 -6.38 28.71
CA VAL A 89 -18.27 -7.73 29.20
C VAL A 89 -18.57 -7.72 30.71
N ASP A 90 -17.79 -6.99 31.50
CA ASP A 90 -18.01 -6.91 32.94
C ASP A 90 -19.33 -6.20 33.29
N LEU A 91 -19.62 -5.08 32.62
CA LEU A 91 -20.88 -4.36 32.78
C LEU A 91 -22.08 -5.23 32.39
N GLN A 92 -21.98 -6.02 31.31
CA GLN A 92 -23.02 -6.96 30.90
C GLN A 92 -23.29 -8.00 32.00
N LYS A 93 -22.24 -8.59 32.59
CA LYS A 93 -22.37 -9.53 33.72
C LYS A 93 -23.03 -8.88 34.93
N LYS A 94 -22.68 -7.63 35.24
CA LYS A 94 -23.28 -6.89 36.36
C LYS A 94 -24.77 -6.62 36.13
N ILE A 95 -25.15 -6.23 34.91
CA ILE A 95 -26.56 -6.05 34.53
C ILE A 95 -27.31 -7.38 34.66
N GLU A 96 -26.73 -8.47 34.18
CA GLU A 96 -27.34 -9.81 34.30
C GLU A 96 -27.56 -10.21 35.76
N ALA A 97 -26.55 -10.02 36.62
CA ALA A 97 -26.66 -10.31 38.04
C ALA A 97 -27.76 -9.49 38.73
N LEU A 98 -27.82 -8.18 38.47
CA LEU A 98 -28.85 -7.30 39.01
C LEU A 98 -30.25 -7.68 38.51
N ASN A 99 -30.39 -8.02 37.23
CA ASN A 99 -31.65 -8.49 36.67
C ASN A 99 -32.13 -9.78 37.34
N ASN A 100 -31.22 -10.72 37.62
CA ASN A 100 -31.52 -11.96 38.33
C ASN A 100 -31.91 -11.72 39.80
N GLN A 101 -31.30 -10.74 40.47
CA GLN A 101 -31.70 -10.35 41.82
C GLN A 101 -33.10 -9.73 41.82
N ASN A 102 -33.37 -8.82 40.87
CA ASN A 102 -34.67 -8.18 40.75
C ASN A 102 -35.79 -9.17 40.42
N SER A 103 -35.55 -10.14 39.53
CA SER A 103 -36.54 -11.19 39.24
C SER A 103 -36.84 -12.05 40.46
N LYS A 104 -35.81 -12.38 41.25
CA LYS A 104 -35.98 -13.13 42.50
C LYS A 104 -36.76 -12.35 43.56
N LEU A 105 -36.51 -11.05 43.70
CA LEU A 105 -37.26 -10.18 44.62
C LEU A 105 -38.72 -10.06 44.17
N ALA A 106 -38.97 -9.86 42.88
CA ALA A 106 -40.33 -9.78 42.34
C ALA A 106 -41.16 -11.05 42.62
N ILE A 107 -40.54 -12.24 42.54
CA ILE A 107 -41.20 -13.51 42.89
C ILE A 107 -41.52 -13.60 44.39
N LEU A 108 -40.70 -12.98 45.26
CA LEU A 108 -40.88 -13.03 46.72
C LEU A 108 -41.96 -12.04 47.22
N GLU A 109 -42.17 -10.95 46.46
CA GLU A 109 -43.19 -9.93 46.72
C GLU A 109 -44.55 -10.22 46.06
N SER A 110 -44.63 -11.30 45.27
CA SER A 110 -45.86 -11.83 44.63
C SER A 110 -46.54 -12.89 45.50
#